data_AF-A0A0J6FCT9-F1
#
_entry.id   AF-A0A0J6FCT9-F1
#
_cell.length_a   1.000
_cell.length_b   1.000
_cell.length_c   1.000
_cell.angle_alpha   90.00
_cell.angle_beta   90.00
_cell.angle_gamma   90.00
#
_symmetry.space_group_name_H-M   'P 1'
#
loop_
_entity.id
_entity.type
_entity.pdbx_description
1 polymer ?
#
loop_
_entity_poly.entity_id
_entity_poly.type
_entity_poly.pdbx_seq_one_letter_code
_entity_poly.pdbx_strand_id
1 'polypeptide(L)'
;MKQPATGVRRKYLKQFAPPPDDTPELLDARPIVKRFYLGTMETAQKVDRIVKARRGSTGLALAESDLGVKLGQMHVQETHPGLANAYRKLGKIIQTVGDYHAAQGTAEATTLSDPLNYHSSDAFIVKETLTNRHILLRELIQAQQASRSKRAAADRLKASSSVRADKVDEAITALDEAIQHEEYLTKKTQRVTNNLLQEKRRWFNRTADDLLLSIKEYTLRQIEFERRTLSTLESVRADVRAIDSSGGLSRLGRESHPAARRASLASSQGPKGDAWSGVPRRGDSLNRSITGSLIAPLPEEDAEVNGSGSRTGIVRSRSGTIEDDEDRVDAKNAASRLATSTF
;
A
#
# COMPACT_ATOMS: atom_id res chain seq x y z
N MET A 1 -16.55 25.33 2.28
CA MET A 1 -16.90 25.66 0.88
C MET A 1 -18.21 24.96 0.51
N LYS A 2 -19.24 25.69 0.06
CA LYS A 2 -20.49 25.07 -0.43
C LYS A 2 -20.21 24.29 -1.72
N GLN A 3 -20.66 23.05 -1.80
CA GLN A 3 -20.52 22.22 -3.00
C GLN A 3 -21.38 22.79 -4.14
N PRO A 4 -20.90 22.77 -5.41
CA PRO A 4 -21.61 23.37 -6.53
C PRO A 4 -22.99 22.73 -6.78
N ALA A 5 -23.19 21.45 -6.44
CA ALA A 5 -24.51 20.84 -6.36
C ALA A 5 -24.60 19.81 -5.22
N THR A 6 -25.73 19.78 -4.51
CA THR A 6 -26.03 18.81 -3.43
C THR A 6 -27.29 18.00 -3.75
N GLY A 7 -27.44 16.84 -3.11
CA GLY A 7 -28.66 16.01 -3.16
C GLY A 7 -29.06 15.49 -4.54
N VAL A 8 -30.35 15.53 -4.83
CA VAL A 8 -30.98 14.96 -6.05
C VAL A 8 -30.46 15.61 -7.32
N ARG A 9 -30.24 16.93 -7.31
CA ARG A 9 -29.69 17.68 -8.45
C ARG A 9 -28.32 17.15 -8.87
N ARG A 10 -27.45 16.83 -7.91
CA ARG A 10 -26.14 16.22 -8.19
C ARG A 10 -26.27 14.82 -8.77
N LYS A 11 -27.20 14.00 -8.25
CA LYS A 11 -27.45 12.64 -8.75
C LYS A 11 -27.90 12.67 -10.21
N TYR A 12 -28.82 13.57 -10.54
CA TYR A 12 -29.30 13.78 -11.91
C TYR A 12 -28.20 14.29 -12.84
N LEU A 13 -27.43 15.30 -12.42
CA LEU A 13 -26.33 15.84 -13.23
C LEU A 13 -25.22 14.83 -13.53
N LYS A 14 -24.98 13.85 -12.65
CA LYS A 14 -24.03 12.75 -12.87
C LYS A 14 -24.46 11.75 -13.95
N GLN A 15 -25.73 11.73 -14.38
CA GLN A 15 -26.23 10.82 -15.42
C GLN A 15 -25.92 11.30 -16.83
N PHE A 16 -25.73 12.60 -17.02
CA PHE A 16 -25.41 13.16 -18.32
C PHE A 16 -23.94 12.93 -18.69
N ALA A 17 -23.68 12.92 -19.99
CA ALA A 17 -22.31 12.92 -20.51
C ALA A 17 -21.49 14.07 -19.89
N PRO A 18 -20.17 13.88 -19.69
CA PRO A 18 -19.28 14.94 -19.26
C PRO A 18 -19.43 16.16 -20.18
N PRO A 19 -19.42 17.40 -19.64
CA PRO A 19 -19.39 18.57 -20.51
C PRO A 19 -18.10 18.56 -21.34
N PRO A 20 -18.10 19.22 -22.52
CA PRO A 20 -16.87 19.53 -23.23
C PRO A 20 -15.86 20.18 -22.26
N ASP A 21 -14.66 19.62 -22.21
CA ASP A 21 -13.62 20.03 -21.28
C ASP A 21 -12.32 20.25 -22.05
N ASP A 22 -11.91 21.50 -22.16
CA ASP A 22 -10.71 21.92 -22.89
C ASP A 22 -9.41 21.58 -22.12
N THR A 23 -9.51 20.93 -20.96
CA THR A 23 -8.37 20.50 -20.14
C THR A 23 -8.25 18.96 -20.13
N PRO A 24 -7.61 18.36 -21.15
CA PRO A 24 -7.53 16.89 -21.27
C PRO A 24 -6.85 16.23 -20.06
N GLU A 25 -5.85 16.89 -19.46
CA GLU A 25 -5.15 16.38 -18.28
C GLU A 25 -6.08 16.08 -17.08
N LEU A 26 -7.11 16.91 -16.85
CA LEU A 26 -8.08 16.70 -15.76
C LEU A 26 -9.19 15.73 -16.16
N LEU A 27 -9.59 15.76 -17.43
CA LEU A 27 -10.58 14.83 -18.00
C LEU A 27 -10.09 13.39 -17.87
N ASP A 28 -8.83 13.13 -18.26
CA ASP A 28 -8.20 11.81 -18.25
C ASP A 28 -7.85 11.35 -16.82
N ALA A 29 -7.56 12.27 -15.92
CA ALA A 29 -7.25 11.94 -14.53
C ALA A 29 -8.44 11.31 -13.79
N ARG A 30 -9.67 11.79 -14.04
CA ARG A 30 -10.85 11.33 -13.30
C ARG A 30 -11.14 9.82 -13.41
N PRO A 31 -11.17 9.19 -14.60
CA PRO A 31 -11.36 7.73 -14.69
C PRO A 31 -10.21 6.96 -14.04
N ILE A 32 -8.98 7.45 -14.11
CA ILE A 32 -7.82 6.84 -13.44
C ILE A 32 -8.00 6.88 -11.92
N VAL A 33 -8.31 8.04 -11.33
CA VAL A 33 -8.57 8.19 -9.90
C VAL A 33 -9.76 7.33 -9.46
N LYS A 34 -10.81 7.21 -10.28
CA LYS A 34 -11.94 6.31 -9.98
C LYS A 34 -11.51 4.85 -9.93
N ARG A 35 -10.71 4.39 -10.89
CA ARG A 35 -10.18 3.01 -10.91
C ARG A 35 -9.28 2.76 -9.70
N PHE A 36 -8.40 3.71 -9.39
CA PHE A 36 -7.54 3.64 -8.20
C PHE A 36 -8.36 3.52 -6.91
N TYR A 37 -9.34 4.40 -6.70
CA TYR A 37 -10.27 4.34 -5.55
C TYR A 37 -10.91 2.96 -5.40
N LEU A 38 -11.48 2.41 -6.48
CA LEU A 38 -12.14 1.10 -6.43
C LEU A 38 -11.13 -0.01 -6.14
N GLY A 39 -9.96 0.04 -6.78
CA GLY A 39 -8.89 -0.93 -6.58
C GLY A 39 -8.35 -0.94 -5.16
N THR A 40 -8.07 0.23 -4.57
CA THR A 40 -7.58 0.35 -3.19
C THR A 40 -8.65 -0.07 -2.18
N MET A 41 -9.92 0.29 -2.41
CA MET A 41 -11.03 -0.12 -1.55
C MET A 41 -11.21 -1.64 -1.55
N GLU A 42 -11.23 -2.26 -2.74
CA GLU A 42 -11.39 -3.72 -2.87
C GLU A 42 -10.18 -4.45 -2.27
N THR A 43 -8.97 -3.95 -2.50
CA THR A 43 -7.75 -4.54 -1.97
C THR A 43 -7.71 -4.44 -0.44
N ALA A 44 -8.05 -3.29 0.13
CA ALA A 44 -8.15 -3.12 1.59
C ALA A 44 -9.10 -4.15 2.20
N GLN A 45 -10.29 -4.33 1.62
CA GLN A 45 -11.26 -5.33 2.09
C GLN A 45 -10.73 -6.76 2.03
N LYS A 46 -9.93 -7.09 1.01
CA LYS A 46 -9.29 -8.41 0.90
C LYS A 46 -8.20 -8.58 1.96
N VAL A 47 -7.36 -7.57 2.18
CA VAL A 47 -6.33 -7.58 3.23
C VAL A 47 -6.98 -7.71 4.61
N ASP A 48 -8.07 -7.00 4.88
CA ASP A 48 -8.83 -7.13 6.13
C ASP A 48 -9.33 -8.55 6.39
N ARG A 49 -9.71 -9.29 5.33
CA ARG A 49 -10.09 -10.71 5.46
C ARG A 49 -8.88 -11.57 5.81
N ILE A 50 -7.72 -11.31 5.21
CA ILE A 50 -6.46 -12.01 5.55
C ILE A 50 -6.09 -11.75 7.00
N VAL A 51 -6.09 -10.49 7.42
CA VAL A 51 -5.81 -10.07 8.81
C VAL A 51 -6.75 -10.80 9.78
N LYS A 52 -8.07 -10.82 9.49
CA LYS A 52 -9.06 -11.55 10.31
C LYS A 52 -8.81 -13.06 10.32
N ALA A 53 -8.50 -13.67 9.19
CA ALA A 53 -8.19 -15.10 9.10
C ALA A 53 -6.92 -15.46 9.86
N ARG A 54 -5.96 -14.53 9.96
CA ARG A 54 -4.71 -14.76 10.67
C ARG A 54 -4.85 -14.59 12.19
N ARG A 55 -5.52 -13.52 12.65
CA ARG A 55 -5.61 -13.15 14.09
C ARG A 55 -6.94 -13.47 14.79
N GLY A 56 -7.99 -13.80 14.05
CA GLY A 56 -9.34 -13.94 14.59
C GLY A 56 -9.48 -15.10 15.59
N SER A 57 -10.59 -15.14 16.33
CA SER A 57 -10.90 -16.21 17.28
C SER A 57 -11.12 -17.59 16.66
N THR A 58 -11.23 -17.67 15.32
CA THR A 58 -11.21 -18.91 14.54
C THR A 58 -10.04 -18.94 13.54
N GLY A 59 -9.08 -18.03 13.73
CA GLY A 59 -7.96 -17.82 12.84
C GLY A 59 -6.78 -18.75 13.10
N LEU A 60 -5.84 -18.75 12.16
CA LEU A 60 -4.66 -19.62 12.16
C LEU A 60 -3.88 -19.55 13.47
N ALA A 61 -3.64 -18.33 13.99
CA ALA A 61 -2.86 -18.12 15.21
C ALA A 61 -3.45 -18.85 16.43
N LEU A 62 -4.77 -18.78 16.62
CA LEU A 62 -5.41 -19.46 17.76
C LEU A 62 -5.45 -20.97 17.56
N ALA A 63 -5.73 -21.44 16.34
CA ALA A 63 -5.76 -22.85 16.02
C ALA A 63 -4.40 -23.53 16.25
N GLU A 64 -3.30 -22.85 15.88
CA GLU A 64 -1.96 -23.32 16.17
C GLU A 64 -1.65 -23.29 17.66
N SER A 65 -2.03 -22.22 18.38
CA SER A 65 -1.84 -22.17 19.83
C SER A 65 -2.54 -23.33 20.55
N ASP A 66 -3.80 -23.60 20.22
CA ASP A 66 -4.56 -24.74 20.75
C ASP A 66 -3.94 -26.10 20.38
N LEU A 67 -3.53 -26.26 19.12
CA LEU A 67 -2.79 -27.44 18.66
C LEU A 67 -1.51 -27.65 19.48
N GLY A 68 -0.75 -26.58 19.73
CA GLY A 68 0.48 -26.63 20.51
C GLY A 68 0.24 -27.01 21.97
N VAL A 69 -0.85 -26.54 22.58
CA VAL A 69 -1.27 -26.98 23.93
C VAL A 69 -1.56 -28.48 23.96
N LYS A 70 -2.39 -28.96 23.02
CA LYS A 70 -2.77 -30.39 22.94
C LYS A 70 -1.56 -31.28 22.67
N LEU A 71 -0.67 -30.88 21.76
CA LEU A 71 0.60 -31.59 21.50
C LEU A 71 1.49 -31.63 22.74
N GLY A 72 1.60 -30.52 23.47
CA GLY A 72 2.37 -30.48 24.71
C GLY A 72 1.84 -31.41 25.80
N GLN A 73 0.52 -31.60 25.88
CA GLN A 73 -0.13 -32.49 26.84
C GLN A 73 0.11 -33.97 26.56
N MET A 74 0.31 -34.36 25.29
CA MET A 74 0.60 -35.75 24.93
C MET A 74 1.90 -36.29 25.54
N HIS A 75 2.83 -35.41 25.93
CA HIS A 75 4.05 -35.80 26.67
C HIS A 75 3.75 -36.68 27.89
N VAL A 76 2.65 -36.44 28.60
CA VAL A 76 2.35 -37.08 29.89
C VAL A 76 2.04 -38.57 29.73
N GLN A 77 1.44 -38.96 28.61
CA GLN A 77 1.08 -40.35 28.32
C GLN A 77 2.19 -41.11 27.59
N GLU A 78 3.27 -40.42 27.23
CA GLU A 78 4.33 -40.97 26.41
C GLU A 78 5.37 -41.70 27.26
N THR A 79 5.60 -42.97 26.97
CA THR A 79 6.57 -43.80 27.69
C THR A 79 7.99 -43.62 27.16
N HIS A 80 8.14 -43.25 25.88
CA HIS A 80 9.44 -43.07 25.27
C HIS A 80 10.02 -41.68 25.60
N PRO A 81 11.13 -41.57 26.36
CA PRO A 81 11.62 -40.28 26.86
C PRO A 81 11.99 -39.27 25.77
N GLY A 82 12.56 -39.73 24.65
CA GLY A 82 12.86 -38.90 23.47
C GLY A 82 11.60 -38.31 22.81
N LEU A 83 10.63 -39.17 22.47
CA LEU A 83 9.34 -38.77 21.91
C LEU A 83 8.56 -37.86 22.85
N ALA A 84 8.57 -38.16 24.15
CA ALA A 84 7.96 -37.32 25.15
C ALA A 84 8.59 -35.91 25.08
N ASN A 85 9.91 -35.79 25.17
CA ASN A 85 10.58 -34.48 25.08
C ASN A 85 10.29 -33.74 23.77
N ALA A 86 10.21 -34.46 22.65
CA ALA A 86 9.82 -33.91 21.36
C ALA A 86 8.40 -33.33 21.40
N TYR A 87 7.40 -34.05 21.92
CA TYR A 87 6.02 -33.54 22.06
C TYR A 87 5.96 -32.26 22.89
N ARG A 88 6.64 -32.22 24.03
CA ARG A 88 6.66 -31.04 24.90
C ARG A 88 7.24 -29.82 24.15
N LYS A 89 8.38 -29.99 23.47
CA LYS A 89 9.05 -28.89 22.77
C LYS A 89 8.34 -28.47 21.49
N LEU A 90 7.85 -29.42 20.71
CA LEU A 90 7.04 -29.17 19.51
C LEU A 90 5.77 -28.40 19.87
N GLY A 91 5.08 -28.77 20.95
CA GLY A 91 3.90 -28.05 21.44
C GLY A 91 4.20 -26.58 21.74
N LYS A 92 5.30 -26.29 22.46
CA LYS A 92 5.74 -24.91 22.73
C LYS A 92 6.07 -24.15 21.45
N ILE A 93 6.75 -24.78 20.50
CA ILE A 93 7.13 -24.14 19.24
C ILE A 93 5.94 -23.82 18.35
N ILE A 94 4.96 -24.70 18.28
CA ILE A 94 3.72 -24.42 17.54
C ILE A 94 2.94 -23.27 18.19
N GLN A 95 2.91 -23.17 19.53
CA GLN A 95 2.35 -21.99 20.21
C GLN A 95 3.08 -20.70 19.79
N THR A 96 4.42 -20.72 19.79
CA THR A 96 5.22 -19.56 19.36
C THR A 96 4.98 -19.21 17.88
N VAL A 97 4.76 -20.19 17.00
CA VAL A 97 4.37 -19.94 15.60
C VAL A 97 3.01 -19.25 15.54
N GLY A 98 2.04 -19.69 16.35
CA GLY A 98 0.75 -19.01 16.49
C GLY A 98 0.90 -17.55 16.90
N ASP A 99 1.77 -17.25 17.87
CA ASP A 99 2.07 -15.87 18.28
C ASP A 99 2.66 -15.02 17.14
N TYR A 100 3.56 -15.61 16.33
CA TYR A 100 4.09 -14.92 15.15
C TYR A 100 3.02 -14.67 14.09
N HIS A 101 2.10 -15.58 13.85
CA HIS A 101 0.99 -15.34 12.93
C HIS A 101 0.06 -14.23 13.47
N ALA A 102 -0.21 -14.17 14.77
CA ALA A 102 -0.98 -13.06 15.35
C ALA A 102 -0.27 -11.71 15.15
N ALA A 103 1.04 -11.66 15.41
CA ALA A 103 1.87 -10.48 15.20
C ALA A 103 1.95 -10.07 13.72
N GLN A 104 2.11 -11.03 12.82
CA GLN A 104 2.11 -10.84 11.36
C GLN A 104 0.78 -10.22 10.91
N GLY A 105 -0.36 -10.71 11.40
CA GLY A 105 -1.67 -10.15 11.07
C GLY A 105 -1.83 -8.70 11.55
N THR A 106 -1.22 -8.35 12.68
CA THR A 106 -1.20 -6.96 13.17
C THR A 106 -0.34 -6.07 12.28
N ALA A 107 0.82 -6.57 11.85
CA ALA A 107 1.69 -5.85 10.92
C ALA A 107 1.05 -5.68 9.52
N GLU A 108 0.37 -6.70 9.00
CA GLU A 108 -0.38 -6.64 7.74
C GLU A 108 -1.46 -5.55 7.78
N ALA A 109 -2.16 -5.42 8.91
CA ALA A 109 -3.17 -4.38 9.11
C ALA A 109 -2.55 -2.99 9.01
N THR A 110 -1.47 -2.72 9.75
CA THR A 110 -0.88 -1.39 9.86
C THR A 110 -0.04 -0.99 8.63
N THR A 111 0.63 -1.95 7.98
CA THR A 111 1.52 -1.65 6.84
C THR A 111 0.82 -1.61 5.49
N LEU A 112 -0.34 -2.25 5.36
CA LEU A 112 -1.01 -2.37 4.08
C LEU A 112 -2.50 -2.03 4.15
N SER A 113 -3.24 -2.56 5.12
CA SER A 113 -4.69 -2.27 5.19
C SER A 113 -4.97 -0.79 5.49
N ASP A 114 -4.33 -0.23 6.51
CA ASP A 114 -4.53 1.17 6.90
C ASP A 114 -4.13 2.15 5.78
N PRO A 115 -2.95 2.04 5.13
CA PRO A 115 -2.62 2.86 3.96
C PRO A 115 -3.60 2.72 2.79
N LEU A 116 -4.05 1.50 2.47
CA LEU A 116 -5.03 1.29 1.40
C LEU A 116 -6.37 1.96 1.71
N ASN A 117 -6.83 1.90 2.96
CA ASN A 117 -8.03 2.58 3.41
C ASN A 117 -7.88 4.11 3.35
N TYR A 118 -6.73 4.63 3.79
CA TYR A 118 -6.40 6.04 3.69
C TYR A 118 -6.42 6.54 2.24
N HIS A 119 -5.68 5.88 1.34
CA HIS A 119 -5.61 6.27 -0.06
C HIS A 119 -6.94 6.06 -0.80
N SER A 120 -7.77 5.09 -0.40
CA SER A 120 -9.14 4.94 -0.88
C SER A 120 -10.00 6.16 -0.53
N SER A 121 -9.98 6.60 0.73
CA SER A 121 -10.71 7.78 1.18
C SER A 121 -10.23 9.05 0.48
N ASP A 122 -8.91 9.24 0.37
CA ASP A 122 -8.30 10.38 -0.31
C ASP A 122 -8.68 10.41 -1.81
N ALA A 123 -8.56 9.27 -2.50
CA ALA A 123 -8.95 9.14 -3.91
C ALA A 123 -10.44 9.41 -4.13
N PHE A 124 -11.31 9.05 -3.18
CA PHE A 124 -12.73 9.39 -3.24
C PHE A 124 -12.94 10.92 -3.22
N ILE A 125 -12.21 11.64 -2.36
CA ILE A 125 -12.27 13.10 -2.27
C ILE A 125 -11.79 13.73 -3.58
N VAL A 126 -10.65 13.29 -4.12
CA VAL A 126 -10.12 13.77 -5.41
C VAL A 126 -11.13 13.52 -6.53
N LYS A 127 -11.70 12.32 -6.62
CA LYS A 127 -12.73 11.95 -7.60
C LYS A 127 -13.98 12.84 -7.51
N GLU A 128 -14.46 13.14 -6.30
CA GLU A 128 -15.61 14.04 -6.12
C GLU A 128 -15.23 15.49 -6.42
N THR A 129 -13.99 15.91 -6.18
CA THR A 129 -13.49 17.26 -6.51
C THR A 129 -13.42 17.48 -8.02
N LEU A 130 -12.89 16.51 -8.78
CA LEU A 130 -12.91 16.52 -10.24
C LEU A 130 -14.35 16.50 -10.78
N THR A 131 -15.26 15.78 -10.12
CA THR A 131 -16.69 15.80 -10.47
C THR A 131 -17.33 17.16 -10.21
N ASN A 132 -16.97 17.84 -9.13
CA ASN A 132 -17.43 19.20 -8.84
C ASN A 132 -16.96 20.19 -9.91
N ARG A 133 -15.74 20.02 -10.44
CA ARG A 133 -15.26 20.82 -11.58
C ARG A 133 -16.13 20.59 -12.83
N HIS A 134 -16.52 19.34 -13.13
CA HIS A 134 -17.44 19.09 -14.26
C HIS A 134 -18.80 19.77 -14.07
N ILE A 135 -19.31 19.82 -12.84
CA ILE A 135 -20.56 20.54 -12.56
C ILE A 135 -20.38 22.04 -12.81
N LEU A 136 -19.25 22.61 -12.35
CA LEU A 136 -18.91 24.01 -12.57
C LEU A 136 -18.77 24.36 -14.07
N LEU A 137 -18.15 23.48 -14.88
CA LEU A 137 -18.06 23.64 -16.33
C LEU A 137 -19.44 23.66 -16.99
N ARG A 138 -20.35 22.80 -16.53
CA ARG A 138 -21.73 22.80 -17.03
C ARG A 138 -22.48 24.08 -16.67
N GLU A 139 -22.32 24.58 -15.44
CA GLU A 139 -22.89 25.86 -15.02
C GLU A 139 -22.35 27.01 -15.88
N LEU A 140 -21.05 27.00 -16.21
CA LEU A 140 -20.46 27.98 -17.12
C LEU A 140 -21.09 27.91 -18.51
N ILE A 141 -21.23 26.72 -19.11
CA ILE A 141 -21.86 26.55 -20.43
C ILE A 141 -23.31 27.07 -20.42
N GLN A 142 -24.06 26.79 -19.35
CA GLN A 142 -25.42 27.29 -19.19
C GLN A 142 -25.47 28.83 -19.08
N ALA A 143 -24.54 29.43 -18.33
CA ALA A 143 -24.42 30.88 -18.23
C ALA A 143 -24.03 31.54 -19.56
N GLN A 144 -23.11 30.93 -20.32
CA GLN A 144 -22.75 31.38 -21.67
C GLN A 144 -23.95 31.32 -22.63
N GLN A 145 -24.73 30.24 -22.59
CA GLN A 145 -25.95 30.13 -23.41
C GLN A 145 -27.00 31.18 -23.01
N ALA A 146 -27.18 31.42 -21.71
CA ALA A 146 -28.08 32.46 -21.20
C ALA A 146 -27.65 33.86 -21.65
N SER A 147 -26.37 34.21 -21.52
CA SER A 147 -25.80 35.48 -22.00
C SER A 147 -25.97 35.66 -23.51
N ARG A 148 -25.71 34.62 -24.32
CA ARG A 148 -25.97 34.66 -25.77
C ARG A 148 -27.44 34.89 -26.11
N SER A 149 -28.35 34.20 -25.41
CA SER A 149 -29.80 34.34 -25.59
C SER A 149 -30.29 35.75 -25.23
N LYS A 150 -29.84 36.30 -24.09
CA LYS A 150 -30.17 37.65 -23.65
C LYS A 150 -29.60 38.72 -24.57
N ARG A 151 -28.37 38.52 -25.09
CA ARG A 151 -27.76 39.41 -26.08
C ARG A 151 -28.56 39.44 -27.37
N ALA A 152 -28.94 38.28 -27.91
CA ALA A 152 -29.80 38.18 -29.09
C ALA A 152 -31.18 38.82 -28.87
N ALA A 153 -31.75 38.74 -27.66
CA ALA A 153 -33.00 39.43 -27.33
C ALA A 153 -32.85 40.96 -27.32
N ALA A 154 -31.76 41.47 -26.74
CA ALA A 154 -31.44 42.89 -26.77
C ALA A 154 -31.19 43.40 -28.20
N ASP A 155 -30.47 42.63 -29.02
CA ASP A 155 -30.22 42.96 -30.44
C ASP A 155 -31.52 43.02 -31.26
N ARG A 156 -32.47 42.10 -30.99
CA ARG A 156 -33.80 42.13 -31.62
C ARG A 156 -34.60 43.37 -31.22
N LEU A 157 -34.54 43.79 -29.96
CA LEU A 157 -35.18 45.03 -29.52
C LEU A 157 -34.55 46.25 -30.18
N LYS A 158 -33.22 46.27 -30.31
CA LYS A 158 -32.49 47.35 -31.00
C LYS A 158 -32.87 47.46 -32.49
N ALA A 159 -33.15 46.34 -33.15
CA ALA A 159 -33.54 46.31 -34.56
C ALA A 159 -35.04 46.57 -34.82
N SER A 160 -35.87 46.65 -33.76
CA SER A 160 -37.32 46.84 -33.89
C SER A 160 -37.68 48.32 -34.08
N SER A 161 -38.68 48.59 -34.94
CA SER A 161 -39.14 49.95 -35.27
C SER A 161 -40.12 50.54 -34.26
N SER A 162 -40.69 49.73 -33.36
CA SER A 162 -41.61 50.17 -32.31
C SER A 162 -41.27 49.48 -30.99
N VAL A 163 -40.66 50.23 -30.08
CA VAL A 163 -40.08 49.70 -28.84
C VAL A 163 -40.56 50.50 -27.63
N ARG A 164 -41.03 49.80 -26.60
CA ARG A 164 -41.36 50.41 -25.30
C ARG A 164 -40.09 50.58 -24.47
N ALA A 165 -39.85 51.76 -23.91
CA ALA A 165 -38.68 52.08 -23.10
C ALA A 165 -38.49 51.08 -21.94
N ASP A 166 -39.55 50.78 -21.18
CA ASP A 166 -39.48 49.85 -20.03
C ASP A 166 -38.93 48.46 -20.40
N LYS A 167 -39.24 47.97 -21.61
CA LYS A 167 -38.76 46.66 -22.09
C LYS A 167 -37.30 46.70 -22.52
N VAL A 168 -36.81 47.85 -22.95
CA VAL A 168 -35.39 48.05 -23.27
C VAL A 168 -34.59 48.03 -21.98
N ASP A 169 -35.02 48.77 -20.97
CA ASP A 169 -34.34 48.84 -19.67
C ASP A 169 -34.31 47.47 -18.97
N GLU A 170 -35.42 46.72 -19.00
CA GLU A 170 -35.48 45.35 -18.50
C GLU A 170 -34.52 44.42 -19.26
N ALA A 171 -34.45 44.54 -20.60
CA ALA A 171 -33.58 43.71 -21.43
C ALA A 171 -32.09 44.04 -21.24
N ILE A 172 -31.74 45.33 -21.06
CA ILE A 172 -30.38 45.78 -20.75
C ILE A 172 -29.96 45.24 -19.38
N THR A 173 -30.81 45.43 -18.36
CA THR A 173 -30.53 44.94 -17.00
C THR A 173 -30.34 43.41 -16.99
N ALA A 174 -31.24 42.67 -17.65
CA ALA A 174 -31.14 41.21 -17.73
C ALA A 174 -29.93 40.73 -18.55
N LEU A 175 -29.46 41.51 -19.51
CA LEU A 175 -28.24 41.22 -20.26
C LEU A 175 -27.00 41.45 -19.38
N ASP A 176 -26.94 42.57 -18.67
CA ASP A 176 -25.83 42.91 -17.79
C ASP A 176 -25.67 41.89 -16.66
N GLU A 177 -26.77 41.49 -16.01
CA GLU A 177 -26.77 40.42 -15.00
C GLU A 177 -26.25 39.09 -15.57
N ALA A 178 -26.67 38.73 -16.79
CA ALA A 178 -26.23 37.49 -17.43
C ALA A 178 -24.72 37.53 -17.77
N ILE A 179 -24.22 38.68 -18.24
CA ILE A 179 -22.79 38.88 -18.54
C ILE A 179 -21.95 38.80 -17.25
N GLN A 180 -22.37 39.50 -16.18
CA GLN A 180 -21.66 39.47 -14.90
C GLN A 180 -21.59 38.06 -14.32
N HIS A 181 -22.69 37.30 -14.41
CA HIS A 181 -22.73 35.91 -13.95
C HIS A 181 -21.84 34.98 -14.79
N GLU A 182 -21.84 35.14 -16.12
CA GLU A 182 -20.91 34.44 -17.03
C GLU A 182 -19.45 34.74 -16.68
N GLU A 183 -19.10 36.01 -16.48
CA GLU A 183 -17.74 36.44 -16.14
C GLU A 183 -17.28 35.87 -14.80
N TYR A 184 -18.16 35.90 -13.79
CA TYR A 184 -17.92 35.30 -12.48
C TYR A 184 -17.60 33.80 -12.59
N LEU A 185 -18.44 33.04 -13.32
CA LEU A 185 -18.23 31.61 -13.51
C LEU A 185 -16.98 31.32 -14.33
N THR A 186 -16.65 32.16 -15.32
CA THR A 186 -15.44 32.04 -16.13
C THR A 186 -14.20 32.15 -15.25
N LYS A 187 -14.08 33.24 -14.47
CA LYS A 187 -12.97 33.48 -13.53
C LYS A 187 -12.85 32.35 -12.49
N LYS A 188 -13.99 31.91 -11.93
CA LYS A 188 -14.04 30.82 -10.96
C LYS A 188 -13.55 29.49 -11.55
N THR A 189 -13.98 29.17 -12.77
CA THR A 189 -13.60 27.92 -13.48
C THR A 189 -12.12 27.91 -13.82
N GLN A 190 -11.57 29.01 -14.32
CA GLN A 190 -10.15 29.15 -14.60
C GLN A 190 -9.30 28.94 -13.34
N ARG A 191 -9.65 29.61 -12.23
CA ARG A 191 -8.95 29.46 -10.96
C ARG A 191 -9.00 28.02 -10.42
N VAL A 192 -10.18 27.40 -10.44
CA VAL A 192 -10.35 26.00 -10.00
C VAL A 192 -9.54 25.04 -10.88
N THR A 193 -9.53 25.26 -12.19
CA THR A 193 -8.79 24.43 -13.15
C THR A 193 -7.28 24.53 -12.91
N ASN A 194 -6.73 25.74 -12.79
CA ASN A 194 -5.30 25.94 -12.56
C ASN A 194 -4.83 25.32 -11.23
N ASN A 195 -5.61 25.47 -10.16
CA ASN A 195 -5.30 24.85 -8.88
C ASN A 195 -5.35 23.33 -8.95
N LEU A 196 -6.35 22.76 -9.63
CA LEU A 196 -6.49 21.31 -9.76
C LEU A 196 -5.39 20.67 -10.61
N LEU A 197 -4.86 21.38 -11.61
CA LEU A 197 -3.71 20.90 -12.39
C LEU A 197 -2.46 20.72 -11.50
N GLN A 198 -2.17 21.71 -10.66
CA GLN A 198 -1.05 21.62 -9.72
C GLN A 198 -1.29 20.53 -8.67
N GLU A 199 -2.49 20.50 -8.10
CA GLU A 199 -2.85 19.54 -7.06
C GLU A 199 -2.85 18.11 -7.57
N LYS A 200 -3.35 17.87 -8.79
CA LYS A 200 -3.26 16.56 -9.46
C LYS A 200 -1.81 16.07 -9.48
N ARG A 201 -0.88 16.88 -9.98
CA ARG A 201 0.53 16.44 -10.12
C ARG A 201 1.15 16.12 -8.75
N ARG A 202 0.92 16.96 -7.74
CA ARG A 202 1.38 16.72 -6.37
C ARG A 202 0.77 15.45 -5.77
N TRP A 203 -0.53 15.28 -5.91
CA TRP A 203 -1.26 14.13 -5.38
C TRP A 203 -0.79 12.82 -6.00
N PHE A 204 -0.59 12.78 -7.32
CA PHE A 204 -0.08 11.60 -8.03
C PHE A 204 1.31 11.20 -7.53
N ASN A 205 2.24 12.16 -7.40
CA ASN A 205 3.60 11.87 -6.93
C ASN A 205 3.58 11.37 -5.48
N ARG A 206 2.94 12.14 -4.57
CA ARG A 206 2.85 11.78 -3.15
C ARG A 206 2.21 10.41 -2.95
N THR A 207 1.08 10.15 -3.61
CA THR A 207 0.34 8.89 -3.44
C THR A 207 1.12 7.69 -4.00
N ALA A 208 1.84 7.87 -5.10
CA ALA A 208 2.69 6.82 -5.66
C ALA A 208 3.86 6.49 -4.71
N ASP A 209 4.55 7.51 -4.21
CA ASP A 209 5.69 7.34 -3.29
C ASP A 209 5.25 6.70 -1.97
N ASP A 210 4.16 7.20 -1.37
CA ASP A 210 3.60 6.67 -0.12
C ASP A 210 3.17 5.21 -0.27
N LEU A 211 2.45 4.87 -1.34
CA LEU A 211 1.98 3.50 -1.57
C LEU A 211 3.13 2.52 -1.86
N LEU A 212 4.15 2.96 -2.62
CA LEU A 212 5.36 2.17 -2.85
C LEU A 212 6.11 1.91 -1.54
N LEU A 213 6.18 2.91 -0.65
CA LEU A 213 6.77 2.76 0.68
C LEU A 213 5.98 1.75 1.52
N SER A 214 4.64 1.84 1.56
CA SER A 214 3.79 0.88 2.28
C SER A 214 3.95 -0.54 1.76
N ILE A 215 3.98 -0.74 0.43
CA ILE A 215 4.20 -2.07 -0.17
C ILE A 215 5.60 -2.61 0.18
N LYS A 216 6.62 -1.76 0.14
CA LYS A 216 7.98 -2.13 0.53
C LYS A 216 8.05 -2.53 2.01
N GLU A 217 7.45 -1.75 2.90
CA GLU A 217 7.45 -2.06 4.33
C GLU A 217 6.67 -3.34 4.63
N TYR A 218 5.50 -3.52 4.01
CA TYR A 218 4.72 -4.75 4.06
C TYR A 218 5.55 -5.97 3.63
N THR A 219 6.17 -5.91 2.44
CA THR A 219 6.95 -7.05 1.92
C THR A 219 8.14 -7.40 2.80
N LEU A 220 8.87 -6.40 3.31
CA LEU A 220 9.96 -6.64 4.25
C LEU A 220 9.49 -7.28 5.55
N ARG A 221 8.40 -6.79 6.14
CA ARG A 221 7.82 -7.39 7.36
C ARG A 221 7.37 -8.82 7.13
N GLN A 222 6.74 -9.11 5.99
CA GLN A 222 6.34 -10.48 5.66
C GLN A 222 7.54 -11.42 5.60
N ILE A 223 8.60 -11.02 4.90
CA ILE A 223 9.84 -11.79 4.84
C ILE A 223 10.40 -12.02 6.25
N GLU A 224 10.41 -11.01 7.12
CA GLU A 224 10.89 -11.15 8.48
C GLU A 224 10.06 -12.12 9.33
N PHE A 225 8.72 -12.10 9.22
CA PHE A 225 7.86 -13.05 9.92
C PHE A 225 8.09 -14.49 9.45
N GLU A 226 8.08 -14.73 8.14
CA GLU A 226 8.32 -16.07 7.58
C GLU A 226 9.70 -16.62 7.99
N ARG A 227 10.70 -15.74 8.04
CA ARG A 227 12.04 -16.11 8.51
C ARG A 227 12.07 -16.52 9.97
N ARG A 228 11.38 -15.78 10.85
CA ARG A 228 11.28 -16.09 12.28
C ARG A 228 10.54 -17.41 12.48
N THR A 229 9.43 -17.61 11.78
CA THR A 229 8.68 -18.88 11.79
C THR A 229 9.57 -20.04 11.39
N LEU A 230 10.31 -19.93 10.28
CA LEU A 230 11.23 -20.98 9.83
C LEU A 230 12.33 -21.26 10.86
N SER A 231 12.99 -20.23 11.38
CA SER A 231 14.02 -20.39 12.42
C SER A 231 13.49 -21.10 13.67
N THR A 232 12.26 -20.80 14.07
CA THR A 232 11.62 -21.41 15.24
C THR A 232 11.25 -22.86 14.98
N LEU A 233 10.75 -23.19 13.79
CA LEU A 233 10.48 -24.57 13.39
C LEU A 233 11.77 -25.42 13.30
N GLU A 234 12.87 -24.85 12.79
CA GLU A 234 14.17 -25.52 12.72
C GLU A 234 14.73 -25.90 14.09
N SER A 235 14.40 -25.15 15.14
CA SER A 235 14.93 -25.40 16.48
C SER A 235 14.50 -26.74 17.09
N VAL A 236 13.35 -27.29 16.68
CA VAL A 236 12.86 -28.63 17.10
C VAL A 236 13.57 -29.78 16.39
N ARG A 237 14.32 -29.51 15.32
CA ARG A 237 14.91 -30.55 14.47
C ARG A 237 15.84 -31.50 15.22
N ALA A 238 16.58 -31.00 16.21
CA ALA A 238 17.45 -31.84 17.04
C ALA A 238 16.64 -32.78 17.94
N ASP A 239 15.56 -32.28 18.54
CA ASP A 239 14.70 -33.03 19.45
C ASP A 239 13.92 -34.14 18.74
N VAL A 240 13.42 -33.87 17.53
CA VAL A 240 12.76 -34.90 16.70
C VAL A 240 13.73 -36.00 16.27
N ARG A 241 14.98 -35.65 15.98
CA ARG A 241 15.99 -36.65 15.60
C ARG A 241 16.48 -37.48 16.77
N ALA A 242 16.52 -36.90 17.98
CA ALA A 242 16.90 -37.59 19.20
C ALA A 242 15.87 -38.63 19.67
N ILE A 243 14.70 -38.73 19.02
CA ILE A 243 13.69 -39.75 19.30
C ILE A 243 14.25 -41.16 19.05
N ASP A 244 15.17 -41.35 18.10
CA ASP A 244 15.82 -42.63 17.87
C ASP A 244 17.33 -42.46 17.69
N SER A 245 18.09 -43.42 18.22
CA SER A 245 19.54 -43.60 18.00
C SER A 245 19.97 -43.54 16.52
N SER A 246 19.05 -43.84 15.58
CA SER A 246 19.28 -43.75 14.13
C SER A 246 18.82 -42.43 13.47
N GLY A 247 18.34 -41.44 14.24
CA GLY A 247 17.97 -40.11 13.77
C GLY A 247 16.50 -39.90 13.39
N GLY A 248 15.59 -40.77 13.84
CA GLY A 248 14.13 -40.54 13.93
C GLY A 248 13.32 -40.50 12.63
N LEU A 249 13.94 -40.24 11.48
CA LEU A 249 13.28 -40.24 10.15
C LEU A 249 13.89 -41.25 9.17
N SER A 250 15.05 -41.83 9.51
CA SER A 250 15.78 -42.80 8.66
C SER A 250 15.02 -44.11 8.43
N ARG A 251 13.88 -44.31 9.11
CA ARG A 251 13.10 -45.56 9.14
C ARG A 251 11.74 -45.46 8.46
N LEU A 252 11.25 -44.26 8.12
CA LEU A 252 9.95 -44.12 7.47
C LEU A 252 10.09 -44.43 5.97
N GLY A 253 9.83 -45.68 5.58
CA GLY A 253 9.74 -46.13 4.18
C GLY A 253 11.07 -46.45 3.47
N ARG A 254 12.17 -46.66 4.20
CA ARG A 254 13.46 -47.08 3.61
C ARG A 254 14.03 -48.29 4.33
N GLU A 255 13.85 -49.46 3.72
CA GLU A 255 14.24 -50.79 4.21
C GLU A 255 15.78 -51.03 4.27
N SER A 256 16.60 -50.11 3.76
CA SER A 256 18.06 -50.28 3.66
C SER A 256 18.83 -49.08 4.20
N HIS A 257 19.69 -49.32 5.20
CA HIS A 257 20.44 -48.29 5.93
C HIS A 257 21.92 -48.26 5.55
N PRO A 258 22.48 -47.11 5.17
CA PRO A 258 23.82 -46.74 5.57
C PRO A 258 23.79 -46.21 7.02
N ALA A 259 24.68 -46.72 7.86
CA ALA A 259 24.91 -46.19 9.19
C ALA A 259 25.40 -44.73 9.10
N ALA A 260 24.69 -43.83 9.79
CA ALA A 260 25.16 -42.50 10.17
C ALA A 260 25.68 -41.59 9.02
N ARG A 261 24.79 -41.08 8.15
CA ARG A 261 25.04 -39.73 7.61
C ARG A 261 24.66 -38.72 8.67
N ARG A 262 25.63 -37.95 9.19
CA ARG A 262 25.36 -36.76 10.02
C ARG A 262 24.48 -35.82 9.20
N ALA A 263 23.17 -35.83 9.45
CA ALA A 263 22.25 -34.92 8.82
C ALA A 263 22.63 -33.48 9.22
N SER A 264 22.79 -32.60 8.23
CA SER A 264 23.17 -31.21 8.47
C SER A 264 22.23 -30.56 9.50
N LEU A 265 22.80 -30.09 10.61
CA LEU A 265 22.16 -29.23 11.61
C LEU A 265 22.34 -27.74 11.29
N ALA A 266 22.92 -27.41 10.14
CA ALA A 266 23.05 -26.03 9.71
C ALA A 266 21.65 -25.41 9.58
N SER A 267 21.49 -24.20 10.11
CA SER A 267 20.29 -23.42 9.86
C SER A 267 20.18 -23.12 8.38
N SER A 268 18.97 -23.14 7.84
CA SER A 268 18.73 -22.73 6.45
C SER A 268 18.94 -21.22 6.24
N GLN A 269 19.08 -20.45 7.33
CA GLN A 269 19.34 -19.01 7.29
C GLN A 269 20.71 -18.70 7.86
N GLY A 270 21.60 -18.16 7.02
CA GLY A 270 22.96 -17.82 7.40
C GLY A 270 23.33 -16.36 7.05
N PRO A 271 24.45 -15.85 7.60
CA PRO A 271 24.96 -14.52 7.28
C PRO A 271 25.23 -14.29 5.79
N LYS A 272 25.49 -15.39 5.06
CA LYS A 272 25.75 -15.37 3.60
C LYS A 272 24.50 -15.39 2.74
N GLY A 273 23.30 -15.58 3.31
CA GLY A 273 22.06 -15.76 2.56
C GLY A 273 21.25 -16.94 3.06
N ASP A 274 20.12 -17.17 2.38
CA ASP A 274 19.27 -18.32 2.69
C ASP A 274 19.62 -19.48 1.78
N ALA A 275 19.69 -20.68 2.35
CA ALA A 275 19.98 -21.91 1.62
C ALA A 275 18.98 -22.20 0.49
N TRP A 276 17.79 -21.58 0.54
CA TRP A 276 16.69 -21.78 -0.42
C TRP A 276 16.51 -20.63 -1.43
N SER A 277 17.07 -19.44 -1.18
CA SER A 277 16.87 -18.31 -2.08
C SER A 277 17.92 -18.24 -3.19
N GLY A 278 19.10 -18.84 -2.98
CA GLY A 278 20.25 -18.69 -3.89
C GLY A 278 20.79 -17.26 -3.97
N VAL A 279 20.20 -16.30 -3.24
CA VAL A 279 20.58 -14.89 -3.26
C VAL A 279 21.48 -14.59 -2.06
N PRO A 280 22.75 -14.18 -2.28
CA PRO A 280 23.63 -13.84 -1.19
C PRO A 280 23.15 -12.57 -0.48
N ARG A 281 23.17 -12.57 0.85
CA ARG A 281 22.92 -11.36 1.64
C ARG A 281 24.09 -10.41 1.44
N ARG A 282 23.85 -9.24 0.82
CA ARG A 282 24.84 -8.15 0.82
C ARG A 282 25.18 -7.82 2.27
N GLY A 283 26.45 -7.90 2.65
CA GLY A 283 26.95 -7.84 4.03
C GLY A 283 26.69 -6.54 4.80
N ASP A 284 25.90 -5.62 4.25
CA ASP A 284 25.64 -4.28 4.79
C ASP A 284 24.36 -4.21 5.65
N SER A 285 23.62 -5.33 5.79
CA SER A 285 22.34 -5.34 6.52
C SER A 285 22.47 -5.31 8.05
N LEU A 286 23.66 -5.51 8.61
CA LEU A 286 23.87 -5.48 10.06
C LEU A 286 23.74 -4.06 10.66
N ASN A 287 23.86 -3.00 9.85
CA ASN A 287 23.80 -1.62 10.34
C ASN A 287 22.41 -0.96 10.24
N ARG A 288 21.39 -1.62 9.66
CA ARG A 288 20.06 -1.00 9.43
C ARG A 288 18.97 -1.39 10.44
N SER A 289 19.23 -2.33 11.35
CA SER A 289 18.20 -2.91 12.22
C SER A 289 18.10 -2.28 13.63
N ILE A 290 18.78 -1.16 13.92
CA ILE A 290 18.77 -0.53 15.25
C ILE A 290 18.09 0.86 15.32
N THR A 291 17.75 1.50 14.19
CA THR A 291 17.01 2.78 14.23
C THR A 291 15.51 2.54 14.24
N GLY A 292 14.99 2.16 15.40
CA GLY A 292 13.56 1.90 15.61
C GLY A 292 13.19 1.76 17.08
N SER A 293 13.79 2.57 17.96
CA SER A 293 13.29 2.75 19.33
C SER A 293 13.59 4.17 19.80
N LEU A 294 12.54 4.99 19.87
CA LEU A 294 12.56 6.34 20.43
C LEU A 294 12.29 6.25 21.93
N ILE A 295 13.34 6.24 22.74
CA ILE A 295 13.33 6.80 24.10
C ILE A 295 14.65 7.58 24.24
N ALA A 296 14.55 8.90 24.28
CA ALA A 296 15.69 9.80 24.42
C ALA A 296 16.00 10.03 25.91
N PRO A 297 17.28 10.01 26.33
CA PRO A 297 17.75 10.77 27.46
C PRO A 297 18.27 12.13 26.99
N LEU A 298 17.92 13.17 27.74
CA LEU A 298 18.40 14.56 27.60
C LEU A 298 19.93 14.64 27.75
N PRO A 299 20.61 15.58 27.08
CA PRO A 299 22.05 15.78 27.25
C PRO A 299 22.34 16.67 28.46
N GLU A 300 23.26 16.25 29.32
CA GLU A 300 24.03 17.17 30.17
C GLU A 300 25.17 17.75 29.35
N GLU A 301 25.32 19.07 29.46
CA GLU A 301 26.41 19.86 28.90
C GLU A 301 27.69 19.57 29.67
N ASP A 302 28.78 19.32 28.94
CA ASP A 302 30.09 19.82 29.35
C ASP A 302 30.92 20.15 28.12
N ALA A 303 31.29 21.42 28.05
CA ALA A 303 32.17 21.98 27.04
C ALA A 303 33.61 21.73 27.46
N GLU A 304 34.46 21.26 26.52
CA GLU A 304 35.81 21.80 26.42
C GLU A 304 36.48 21.55 25.06
N VAL A 305 37.33 22.50 24.75
CA VAL A 305 37.91 22.91 23.47
C VAL A 305 39.21 22.13 23.19
N ASN A 306 39.41 21.61 21.98
CA ASN A 306 40.56 21.98 21.14
C ASN A 306 40.58 21.34 19.76
N GLY A 307 40.99 22.13 18.78
CA GLY A 307 40.92 21.83 17.36
C GLY A 307 42.08 21.03 16.77
N SER A 308 41.87 20.57 15.54
CA SER A 308 42.81 20.70 14.43
C SER A 308 42.12 20.17 13.17
N GLY A 309 42.25 20.92 12.08
CA GLY A 309 41.62 20.58 10.81
C GLY A 309 42.31 19.42 10.10
N SER A 310 41.54 18.67 9.31
CA SER A 310 42.04 18.09 8.07
C SER A 310 40.92 17.88 7.07
N ARG A 311 41.13 18.44 5.88
CA ARG A 311 40.31 18.32 4.67
C ARG A 311 40.66 17.01 3.97
N THR A 312 39.70 16.09 3.83
CA THR A 312 39.66 15.04 2.79
C THR A 312 38.21 14.55 2.74
N GLY A 313 37.49 14.42 1.66
CA GLY A 313 37.75 14.43 0.23
C GLY A 313 36.49 13.80 -0.36
N ILE A 314 35.68 14.60 -1.05
CA ILE A 314 34.46 14.17 -1.72
C ILE A 314 34.87 13.25 -2.87
N VAL A 315 34.59 11.95 -2.77
CA VAL A 315 34.65 11.03 -3.91
C VAL A 315 33.23 10.84 -4.44
N ARG A 316 32.93 11.62 -5.48
CA ARG A 316 31.89 11.30 -6.46
C ARG A 316 32.40 10.13 -7.30
N SER A 317 31.71 8.99 -7.32
CA SER A 317 31.81 8.06 -8.45
C SER A 317 30.62 8.28 -9.40
N ARG A 318 30.99 8.50 -10.65
CA ARG A 318 30.14 8.75 -11.81
C ARG A 318 29.97 7.41 -12.53
N SER A 319 28.73 7.08 -12.85
CA SER A 319 28.23 6.41 -14.07
C SER A 319 29.11 5.38 -14.81
N GLY A 320 28.59 4.14 -14.90
CA GLY A 320 28.34 3.50 -16.20
C GLY A 320 29.10 2.21 -16.49
N THR A 321 28.45 1.06 -16.30
CA THR A 321 28.47 -0.06 -17.25
C THR A 321 27.11 -0.75 -17.24
N ILE A 322 26.56 -0.93 -18.44
CA ILE A 322 25.37 -1.71 -18.75
C ILE A 322 25.84 -3.16 -18.77
N GLU A 323 25.51 -3.93 -17.74
CA GLU A 323 25.71 -5.37 -17.71
C GLU A 323 24.34 -6.04 -17.55
N ASP A 324 23.98 -6.76 -18.62
CA ASP A 324 23.00 -7.83 -18.77
C ASP A 324 21.73 -7.82 -17.89
N ASP A 325 20.62 -7.49 -18.56
CA ASP A 325 19.22 -7.51 -18.10
C ASP A 325 18.67 -8.96 -17.89
N GLU A 326 19.53 -9.96 -17.60
CA GLU A 326 19.14 -11.35 -17.30
C GLU A 326 18.73 -11.57 -15.82
N ASP A 327 19.01 -10.61 -14.94
CA ASP A 327 18.74 -10.69 -13.50
C ASP A 327 17.44 -10.01 -13.05
N ARG A 328 16.61 -9.58 -14.01
CA ARG A 328 15.33 -8.95 -13.69
C ARG A 328 14.29 -10.01 -13.29
N VAL A 329 14.15 -10.22 -11.98
CA VAL A 329 13.20 -11.16 -11.38
C VAL A 329 11.76 -10.74 -11.70
N ASP A 330 11.17 -11.34 -12.72
CA ASP A 330 9.74 -11.27 -12.98
C ASP A 330 8.99 -12.31 -12.11
N ALA A 331 7.81 -11.96 -11.61
CA ALA A 331 7.04 -12.77 -10.66
C ALA A 331 6.71 -14.17 -11.19
N LYS A 332 6.67 -14.34 -12.52
CA LYS A 332 6.49 -15.64 -13.19
C LYS A 332 7.76 -16.50 -13.21
N ASN A 333 8.94 -15.88 -13.30
CA ASN A 333 10.22 -16.60 -13.33
C ASN A 333 10.65 -17.09 -11.93
N ALA A 334 10.25 -16.38 -10.87
CA ALA A 334 10.54 -16.76 -9.49
C ALA A 334 9.91 -18.12 -9.10
N ALA A 335 8.68 -18.40 -9.55
CA ALA A 335 8.01 -19.67 -9.28
C ALA A 335 8.65 -20.86 -10.02
N SER A 336 9.16 -20.65 -11.24
CA SER A 336 9.85 -21.68 -12.02
C SER A 336 11.21 -22.06 -11.43
N ARG A 337 11.94 -21.08 -10.87
CA ARG A 337 13.20 -21.31 -10.14
C ARG A 337 13.00 -22.04 -8.80
N LEU A 338 11.86 -21.83 -8.13
CA LEU A 338 11.50 -22.60 -6.92
C LEU A 338 11.15 -24.07 -7.25
N ALA A 339 10.58 -24.34 -8.42
CA ALA A 339 10.17 -25.69 -8.81
C ALA A 339 11.34 -26.62 -9.20
N THR A 340 12.51 -26.07 -9.53
CA THR A 340 13.70 -26.83 -9.96
C THR A 340 14.64 -27.20 -8.81
N SER A 341 14.40 -26.67 -7.60
CA SER A 341 15.08 -27.11 -6.37
C SER A 341 14.45 -28.39 -5.84
N THR A 342 14.89 -29.54 -6.34
CA THR A 342 14.54 -30.84 -5.75
C THR A 342 15.33 -31.10 -4.46
N PHE A 343 14.62 -31.50 -3.40
CA PHE A 343 15.12 -31.80 -2.04
C PHE A 343 15.92 -33.10 -1.93
#